data_AF-A0A0G1L498-F1
#
_entry.id   AF-A0A0G1L498-F1
#
_cell.length_a   1.000
_cell.length_b   1.000
_cell.length_c   1.000
_cell.angle_alpha   90.00
_cell.angle_beta   90.00
_cell.angle_gamma   90.00
#
_symmetry.space_group_name_H-M   'P 1'
#
loop_
_entity.id
_entity.type
_entity.pdbx_description
1 polymer ?
#
loop_
_entity_poly.entity_id
_entity_poly.type
_entity_poly.pdbx_seq_one_letter_code
_entity_poly.pdbx_strand_id
1 'polypeptide(L)'
;MATKTQTLDIPGVLSRMVLTPKSKTGSVSKLSERLEKIDTDVFFGFENVDSQLKDLQTATEREFITIEMAKRGFPELDYSFLAWRKKVSKLPAFMVLGLETNEFSVSVEAMRSDIVDLNDIDYEFEPDLPKVIMDQFLDSILYLGKLSANKYDDGEIAITAQFNGVMPAEVRKKTMKVLEDEIFDNIFIICEAPAWNINKTGRTDKKDPLVVGWVDETDQMFLIASFDPTSLEDYVLTQFKK
;
A
#
# COMPACT_ATOMS: atom_id res chain seq x y z
N MET A 1 32.03 -8.72 -2.92
CA MET A 1 31.26 -9.38 -4.00
C MET A 1 30.09 -8.47 -4.33
N ALA A 2 29.95 -8.02 -5.59
CA ALA A 2 28.80 -7.21 -5.98
C ALA A 2 27.57 -8.13 -6.09
N THR A 3 26.63 -8.01 -5.15
CA THR A 3 25.34 -8.66 -5.23
C THR A 3 24.64 -8.13 -6.48
N LYS A 4 24.44 -8.98 -7.50
CA LYS A 4 23.60 -8.61 -8.65
C LYS A 4 22.20 -8.38 -8.11
N THR A 5 21.77 -7.13 -8.04
CA THR A 5 20.39 -6.77 -7.72
C THR A 5 19.48 -7.50 -8.72
N GLN A 6 18.65 -8.42 -8.25
CA GLN A 6 17.61 -9.01 -9.09
C GLN A 6 16.66 -7.87 -9.48
N THR A 7 16.74 -7.42 -10.73
CA THR A 7 15.74 -6.52 -11.31
C THR A 7 14.48 -7.34 -11.54
N LEU A 8 13.45 -7.10 -10.72
CA LEU A 8 12.09 -7.58 -11.00
C LEU A 8 11.65 -6.94 -12.33
N ASP A 9 11.27 -7.78 -13.29
CA ASP A 9 10.68 -7.31 -14.55
C ASP A 9 9.23 -6.94 -14.27
N ILE A 10 8.96 -5.65 -14.09
CA ILE A 10 7.64 -5.13 -13.77
C ILE A 10 7.10 -4.47 -15.05
N PRO A 11 6.13 -5.09 -15.74
CA PRO A 11 5.65 -4.55 -17.00
C PRO A 11 4.83 -3.26 -16.81
N GLY A 12 4.91 -2.38 -17.80
CA GLY A 12 3.97 -1.29 -17.98
C GLY A 12 4.06 -0.14 -16.96
N VAL A 13 2.90 0.41 -16.58
CA VAL A 13 2.79 1.61 -15.72
C VAL A 13 3.32 1.35 -14.30
N LEU A 14 3.28 0.09 -13.85
CA LEU A 14 3.73 -0.34 -12.53
C LEU A 14 5.24 -0.14 -12.33
N SER A 15 6.03 -0.19 -13.41
CA SER A 15 7.47 0.14 -13.37
C SER A 15 7.75 1.57 -12.89
N ARG A 16 6.81 2.50 -13.07
CA ARG A 16 6.94 3.90 -12.64
C ARG A 16 6.62 4.09 -11.15
N MET A 17 5.99 3.10 -10.52
CA MET A 17 5.63 3.13 -9.10
C MET A 17 6.77 2.63 -8.22
N VAL A 18 7.70 1.84 -8.79
CA VAL A 18 8.88 1.40 -8.06
C VAL A 18 9.86 2.55 -7.91
N LEU A 19 10.20 2.86 -6.66
CA LEU A 19 11.20 3.84 -6.36
C LEU A 19 12.57 3.26 -6.67
N THR A 20 13.24 3.85 -7.67
CA THR A 20 14.64 3.53 -7.89
C THR A 20 15.44 3.93 -6.65
N PRO A 21 16.16 3.00 -5.99
CA PRO A 21 17.00 3.35 -4.86
C PRO A 21 18.02 4.37 -5.37
N LYS A 22 18.01 5.57 -4.79
CA LYS A 22 19.02 6.59 -5.08
C LYS A 22 20.35 6.02 -4.59
N SER A 23 21.14 5.41 -5.48
CA SER A 23 22.47 4.84 -5.25
C SER A 23 23.30 5.63 -4.24
N LYS A 24 23.15 5.41 -2.93
CA LYS A 24 23.82 6.24 -1.92
C LYS A 24 23.95 5.55 -0.57
N THR A 25 24.89 4.61 -0.47
CA THR A 25 25.65 4.42 0.79
C THR A 25 26.13 5.76 1.35
N GLY A 26 26.39 6.75 0.49
CA GLY A 26 26.70 8.13 0.87
C GLY A 26 25.51 9.02 1.30
N SER A 27 24.28 8.52 1.37
CA SER A 27 23.11 9.26 1.88
C SER A 27 22.96 8.99 3.37
N VAL A 28 22.96 7.70 3.75
CA VAL A 28 22.98 7.27 5.16
C VAL A 28 24.18 7.88 5.88
N SER A 29 25.39 7.80 5.30
CA SER A 29 26.58 8.36 5.95
C SER A 29 26.45 9.87 6.23
N LYS A 30 25.82 10.63 5.32
CA LYS A 30 25.59 12.07 5.50
C LYS A 30 24.51 12.37 6.54
N LEU A 31 23.49 11.52 6.65
CA LEU A 31 22.46 11.64 7.68
C LEU A 31 23.06 11.33 9.06
N SER A 32 23.83 10.24 9.17
CA SER A 32 24.55 9.87 10.40
C SER A 32 25.56 10.93 10.83
N GLU A 33 26.38 11.45 9.91
CA GLU A 33 27.32 12.56 10.20
C GLU A 33 26.61 13.84 10.65
N ARG A 34 25.39 14.10 10.15
CA ARG A 34 24.58 15.25 10.60
C ARG A 34 24.03 15.02 12.01
N LEU A 35 23.59 13.81 12.30
CA LEU A 35 23.04 13.41 13.60
C LEU A 35 24.12 13.52 14.68
N GLU A 36 25.33 13.02 14.40
CA GLU A 36 26.48 13.10 15.30
C GLU A 36 26.87 14.56 15.61
N LYS A 37 26.87 15.45 14.60
CA LYS A 37 27.15 16.88 14.82
C LYS A 37 26.14 17.56 15.74
N ILE A 38 24.87 17.21 15.60
CA ILE A 38 23.79 17.76 16.43
C ILE A 38 23.86 17.20 17.86
N ASP A 39 24.42 16.02 18.08
CA ASP A 39 24.61 15.48 19.42
C ASP A 39 25.81 16.12 20.16
N THR A 40 26.82 16.60 19.40
CA THR A 40 28.07 17.14 19.96
C THR A 40 28.10 18.67 20.17
N ASP A 41 27.26 19.43 19.48
CA ASP A 41 27.30 20.90 19.52
C ASP A 41 26.43 21.48 20.66
N VAL A 42 26.84 22.65 21.19
CA VAL A 42 26.07 23.38 22.22
C VAL A 42 25.07 24.30 21.53
N PHE A 43 23.78 23.93 21.60
CA PHE A 43 22.68 24.67 20.98
C PHE A 43 22.01 25.66 21.93
N PHE A 44 21.41 26.70 21.35
CA PHE A 44 20.61 27.68 22.09
C PHE A 44 19.17 27.19 22.21
N GLY A 45 18.52 27.42 23.35
CA GLY A 45 17.16 26.92 23.63
C GLY A 45 16.01 27.45 22.75
N PHE A 46 16.27 28.30 21.76
CA PHE A 46 15.31 28.69 20.73
C PHE A 46 15.41 27.83 19.47
N GLU A 47 16.47 27.03 19.34
CA GLU A 47 16.68 26.12 18.22
C GLU A 47 15.85 24.85 18.48
N ASN A 48 14.99 24.49 17.53
CA ASN A 48 14.10 23.32 17.66
C ASN A 48 14.86 22.01 17.38
N VAL A 49 15.95 21.81 18.13
CA VAL A 49 16.94 20.74 17.92
C VAL A 49 16.34 19.37 18.17
N ASP A 50 15.49 19.23 19.18
CA ASP A 50 14.86 17.95 19.53
C ASP A 50 13.95 17.43 18.40
N SER A 51 13.16 18.32 17.78
CA SER A 51 12.34 17.97 16.61
C SER A 51 13.22 17.57 15.43
N GLN A 52 14.29 18.33 15.18
CA GLN A 52 15.21 18.02 14.07
C GLN A 52 15.98 16.71 14.28
N LEU A 53 16.36 16.40 15.52
CA LEU A 53 16.98 15.12 15.88
C LEU A 53 16.04 13.96 15.61
N LYS A 54 14.79 14.06 16.06
CA LYS A 54 13.78 13.03 15.83
C LYS A 54 13.51 12.82 14.33
N ASP A 55 13.39 13.90 13.58
CA ASP A 55 13.19 13.85 12.12
C ASP A 55 14.39 13.17 11.41
N LEU A 56 15.61 13.48 11.84
CA LEU A 56 16.84 12.88 11.30
C LEU A 56 17.00 11.41 11.68
N GLN A 57 16.65 11.03 12.91
CA GLN A 57 16.64 9.63 13.35
C GLN A 57 15.66 8.82 12.48
N THR A 58 14.43 9.30 12.37
CA THR A 58 13.39 8.69 11.53
C THR A 58 13.85 8.57 10.07
N ALA A 59 14.45 9.64 9.51
CA ALA A 59 14.97 9.61 8.14
C ALA A 59 16.12 8.60 7.95
N THR A 60 16.96 8.43 8.96
CA THR A 60 18.08 7.48 8.94
C THR A 60 17.58 6.03 9.00
N GLU A 61 16.62 5.75 9.88
CA GLU A 61 15.97 4.44 10.02
C GLU A 61 15.27 4.02 8.73
N ARG A 62 14.47 4.93 8.14
CA ARG A 62 13.82 4.69 6.84
C ARG A 62 14.82 4.30 5.74
N GLU A 63 15.91 5.04 5.61
CA GLU A 63 16.93 4.74 4.59
C GLU A 63 17.66 3.42 4.88
N PHE A 64 17.88 3.08 6.15
CA PHE A 64 18.47 1.80 6.54
C PHE A 64 17.57 0.63 6.13
N ILE A 65 16.28 0.68 6.45
CA ILE A 65 15.29 -0.33 6.06
C ILE A 65 15.19 -0.44 4.52
N THR A 66 15.13 0.68 3.79
CA THR A 66 15.13 0.66 2.32
C THR A 66 16.35 -0.08 1.76
N ILE A 67 17.54 0.18 2.29
CA ILE A 67 18.77 -0.49 1.84
C ILE A 67 18.75 -1.98 2.20
N GLU A 68 18.28 -2.34 3.39
CA GLU A 68 18.16 -3.73 3.80
C GLU A 68 17.20 -4.51 2.89
N MET A 69 16.00 -3.98 2.65
CA MET A 69 15.01 -4.60 1.78
C MET A 69 15.50 -4.70 0.34
N ALA A 70 16.19 -3.68 -0.17
CA ALA A 70 16.81 -3.73 -1.49
C ALA A 70 17.88 -4.84 -1.60
N LYS A 71 18.68 -5.07 -0.54
CA LYS A 71 19.64 -6.19 -0.50
C LYS A 71 18.94 -7.56 -0.50
N ARG A 72 17.78 -7.65 0.14
CA ARG A 72 16.92 -8.84 0.13
C ARG A 72 16.15 -9.03 -1.19
N GLY A 73 16.21 -8.04 -2.09
CA GLY A 73 15.57 -8.09 -3.42
C GLY A 73 14.12 -7.58 -3.42
N PHE A 74 13.72 -6.80 -2.42
CA PHE A 74 12.41 -6.16 -2.32
C PHE A 74 12.57 -4.66 -2.57
N PRO A 75 12.23 -4.17 -3.78
CA PRO A 75 12.31 -2.75 -4.07
C PRO A 75 11.15 -1.99 -3.41
N GLU A 76 11.43 -0.76 -2.98
CA GLU A 76 10.43 0.13 -2.39
C GLU A 76 9.40 0.57 -3.43
N LEU A 77 8.14 0.60 -3.03
CA LEU A 77 7.00 1.00 -3.84
C LEU A 77 6.40 2.28 -3.27
N ASP A 78 6.19 3.28 -4.13
CA ASP A 78 5.46 4.49 -3.75
C ASP A 78 3.97 4.17 -3.64
N TYR A 79 3.40 4.18 -2.43
CA TYR A 79 1.98 3.89 -2.23
C TYR A 79 1.04 5.05 -2.59
N SER A 80 1.56 6.23 -2.98
CA SER A 80 0.73 7.39 -3.35
C SER A 80 -0.18 7.16 -4.55
N PHE A 81 0.09 6.13 -5.37
CA PHE A 81 -0.81 5.74 -6.47
C PHE A 81 -2.16 5.25 -5.97
N LEU A 82 -2.29 4.82 -4.70
CA LEU A 82 -3.57 4.40 -4.12
C LEU A 82 -4.57 5.56 -4.06
N ALA A 83 -4.10 6.81 -4.02
CA ALA A 83 -4.95 8.00 -4.10
C ALA A 83 -5.51 8.25 -5.50
N TRP A 84 -5.12 7.47 -6.51
CA TRP A 84 -5.64 7.63 -7.87
C TRP A 84 -7.12 7.23 -7.90
N ARG A 85 -7.91 8.06 -8.58
CA ARG A 85 -9.35 7.87 -8.74
C ARG A 85 -9.71 7.62 -10.19
N LYS A 86 -10.74 6.81 -10.40
CA LYS A 86 -11.35 6.64 -11.72
C LYS A 86 -11.97 7.95 -12.17
N LYS A 87 -11.66 8.37 -13.41
CA LYS A 87 -12.12 9.66 -13.95
C LYS A 87 -13.65 9.83 -13.89
N VAL A 88 -14.38 8.75 -14.16
CA VAL A 88 -15.85 8.73 -14.24
C VAL A 88 -16.49 8.66 -12.85
N SER A 89 -16.18 7.63 -12.05
CA SER A 89 -16.86 7.42 -10.77
C SER A 89 -16.29 8.23 -9.61
N LYS A 90 -15.08 8.81 -9.75
CA LYS A 90 -14.33 9.47 -8.65
C LYS A 90 -14.01 8.53 -7.47
N LEU A 91 -14.21 7.23 -7.64
CA LEU A 91 -13.88 6.20 -6.65
C LEU A 91 -12.48 5.65 -6.90
N PRO A 92 -11.89 4.92 -5.93
CA PRO A 92 -10.51 4.46 -6.01
C PRO A 92 -10.22 3.67 -7.29
N ALA A 93 -9.05 3.88 -7.88
CA ALA A 93 -8.62 3.12 -9.05
C ALA A 93 -8.14 1.71 -8.68
N PHE A 94 -7.70 1.53 -7.44
CA PHE A 94 -7.13 0.30 -6.92
C PHE A 94 -7.93 -0.16 -5.70
N MET A 95 -7.82 -1.46 -5.40
CA MET A 95 -8.30 -2.06 -4.16
C MET A 95 -7.14 -2.78 -3.49
N VAL A 96 -7.16 -2.81 -2.15
CA VAL A 96 -6.13 -3.44 -1.32
C VAL A 96 -6.77 -4.58 -0.56
N LEU A 97 -6.21 -5.77 -0.66
CA LEU A 97 -6.75 -6.98 -0.05
C LEU A 97 -5.75 -7.52 0.97
N GLY A 98 -6.25 -8.18 2.01
CA GLY A 98 -5.42 -8.97 2.91
C GLY A 98 -5.02 -10.29 2.23
N LEU A 99 -4.10 -11.03 2.84
CA LEU A 99 -3.82 -12.40 2.38
C LEU A 99 -4.95 -13.39 2.70
N GLU A 100 -5.73 -13.11 3.73
CA GLU A 100 -6.80 -13.98 4.22
C GLU A 100 -8.17 -13.66 3.62
N THR A 101 -8.33 -12.44 3.08
CA THR A 101 -9.59 -11.95 2.52
C THR A 101 -9.41 -11.66 1.02
N ASN A 102 -10.40 -12.02 0.22
CA ASN A 102 -10.45 -11.68 -1.20
C ASN A 102 -11.36 -10.48 -1.49
N GLU A 103 -11.77 -9.77 -0.45
CA GLU A 103 -12.71 -8.66 -0.48
C GLU A 103 -12.06 -7.39 0.07
N PHE A 104 -12.38 -6.27 -0.59
CA PHE A 104 -12.12 -4.92 -0.13
C PHE A 104 -13.46 -4.20 -0.02
N SER A 105 -13.71 -3.54 1.10
CA SER A 105 -14.91 -2.76 1.36
C SER A 105 -14.57 -1.42 1.99
N VAL A 106 -15.30 -0.38 1.58
CA VAL A 106 -15.36 0.90 2.28
C VAL A 106 -16.82 1.22 2.52
N SER A 107 -17.25 1.15 3.78
CA SER A 107 -18.58 1.61 4.22
C SER A 107 -18.48 3.03 4.75
N VAL A 108 -19.51 3.81 4.48
CA VAL A 108 -19.57 5.23 4.77
C VAL A 108 -21.00 5.60 5.15
N GLU A 109 -21.16 6.27 6.29
CA GLU A 109 -22.44 6.84 6.75
C GLU A 109 -22.26 8.35 7.02
N ALA A 110 -23.15 9.16 6.46
CA ALA A 110 -23.16 10.59 6.72
C ALA A 110 -23.79 10.87 8.09
N MET A 111 -23.07 11.57 8.97
CA MET A 111 -23.63 11.99 10.26
C MET A 111 -24.55 13.22 10.13
N ARG A 112 -24.46 13.94 8.99
CA ARG A 112 -25.30 15.09 8.67
C ARG A 112 -25.43 15.29 7.16
N SER A 113 -26.48 15.97 6.74
CA SER A 113 -26.77 16.16 5.31
C SER A 113 -25.84 17.18 4.62
N ASP A 114 -25.12 18.03 5.37
CA ASP A 114 -24.13 19.00 4.84
C ASP A 114 -22.69 18.60 5.22
N ILE A 115 -22.10 17.74 4.39
CA ILE A 115 -20.75 17.21 4.59
C ILE A 115 -19.70 18.23 4.14
N VAL A 116 -18.97 18.76 5.12
CA VAL A 116 -17.87 19.72 4.92
C VAL A 116 -16.53 19.00 4.93
N ASP A 117 -16.32 18.11 5.90
CA ASP A 117 -15.08 17.38 6.09
C ASP A 117 -15.30 15.94 6.59
N LEU A 118 -14.21 15.23 6.88
CA LEU A 118 -14.26 13.83 7.30
C LEU A 118 -14.83 13.61 8.71
N ASN A 119 -14.91 14.64 9.56
CA ASN A 119 -15.51 14.51 10.89
C ASN A 119 -17.05 14.40 10.82
N ASP A 120 -17.62 14.65 9.63
CA ASP A 120 -19.05 14.53 9.37
C ASP A 120 -19.45 13.14 8.88
N ILE A 121 -18.49 12.22 8.83
CA ILE A 121 -18.60 10.93 8.18
C ILE A 121 -18.12 9.86 9.15
N ASP A 122 -18.95 8.84 9.35
CA ASP A 122 -18.48 7.56 9.90
C ASP A 122 -18.04 6.67 8.74
N TYR A 123 -16.90 5.98 8.89
CA TYR A 123 -16.41 5.10 7.85
C TYR A 123 -15.59 3.94 8.40
N GLU A 124 -15.67 2.81 7.71
CA GLU A 124 -14.95 1.58 8.03
C GLU A 124 -14.32 0.99 6.77
N PHE A 125 -13.20 0.31 6.96
CA PHE A 125 -12.45 -0.37 5.91
C PHE A 125 -12.36 -1.85 6.22
N GLU A 126 -12.56 -2.67 5.20
CA GLU A 126 -12.18 -4.08 5.24
C GLU A 126 -11.28 -4.37 4.03
N PRO A 127 -10.09 -4.98 4.19
CA PRO A 127 -9.46 -5.35 5.46
C PRO A 127 -9.00 -4.13 6.28
N ASP A 128 -8.55 -4.37 7.51
CA ASP A 128 -7.80 -3.38 8.29
C ASP A 128 -6.53 -2.96 7.53
N LEU A 129 -6.36 -1.65 7.37
CA LEU A 129 -5.23 -1.07 6.65
C LEU A 129 -4.41 -0.16 7.59
N PRO A 130 -3.08 -0.11 7.43
CA PRO A 130 -2.25 0.91 8.06
C PRO A 130 -2.80 2.31 7.75
N LYS A 131 -2.78 3.20 8.75
CA LYS A 131 -3.36 4.55 8.64
C LYS A 131 -2.85 5.31 7.41
N VAL A 132 -1.55 5.22 7.11
CA VAL A 132 -0.94 5.93 5.99
C VAL A 132 -1.45 5.43 4.63
N ILE A 133 -1.85 4.15 4.55
CA ILE A 133 -2.52 3.58 3.39
C ILE A 133 -3.98 4.05 3.33
N MET A 134 -4.71 4.04 4.47
CA MET A 134 -6.08 4.56 4.56
C MET A 134 -6.15 6.04 4.15
N ASP A 135 -5.14 6.83 4.52
CA ASP A 135 -5.04 8.25 4.20
C ASP A 135 -5.05 8.51 2.69
N GLN A 136 -4.65 7.53 1.87
CA GLN A 136 -4.73 7.63 0.41
C GLN A 136 -6.18 7.58 -0.11
N PHE A 137 -7.12 7.08 0.68
CA PHE A 137 -8.53 6.92 0.30
C PHE A 137 -9.44 8.05 0.79
N LEU A 138 -8.95 8.99 1.60
CA LEU A 138 -9.74 10.06 2.22
C LEU A 138 -10.59 10.87 1.23
N ASP A 139 -10.02 11.20 0.07
CA ASP A 139 -10.70 11.91 -1.00
C ASP A 139 -11.90 11.13 -1.57
N SER A 140 -11.81 9.79 -1.56
CA SER A 140 -12.88 8.91 -2.00
C SER A 140 -13.94 8.73 -0.90
N ILE A 141 -13.53 8.65 0.36
CA ILE A 141 -14.43 8.61 1.53
C ILE A 141 -15.27 9.88 1.58
N LEU A 142 -14.65 11.06 1.46
CA LEU A 142 -15.35 12.34 1.43
C LEU A 142 -16.37 12.41 0.28
N TYR A 143 -16.02 11.84 -0.87
CA TYR A 143 -16.94 11.74 -2.01
C TYR A 143 -18.12 10.79 -1.71
N LEU A 144 -17.86 9.64 -1.09
CA LEU A 144 -18.90 8.70 -0.66
C LEU A 144 -19.82 9.32 0.39
N GLY A 145 -19.29 10.03 1.40
CA GLY A 145 -20.11 10.72 2.41
C GLY A 145 -21.04 11.75 1.78
N LYS A 146 -20.55 12.53 0.81
CA LYS A 146 -21.40 13.45 0.03
C LYS A 146 -22.47 12.72 -0.78
N LEU A 147 -22.18 11.53 -1.31
CA LEU A 147 -23.19 10.71 -1.99
C LEU A 147 -24.22 10.15 -1.02
N SER A 148 -23.79 9.66 0.14
CA SER A 148 -24.66 9.17 1.23
C SER A 148 -25.69 10.24 1.59
N ALA A 149 -25.21 11.44 1.93
CA ALA A 149 -26.07 12.56 2.32
C ALA A 149 -27.06 13.01 1.23
N ASN A 150 -26.59 13.17 -0.01
CA ASN A 150 -27.40 13.79 -1.07
C ASN A 150 -28.31 12.82 -1.82
N LYS A 151 -27.97 11.53 -1.87
CA LYS A 151 -28.63 10.56 -2.75
C LYS A 151 -29.26 9.40 -1.99
N TYR A 152 -28.80 9.13 -0.78
CA TYR A 152 -29.23 7.98 0.01
C TYR A 152 -29.84 8.40 1.36
N ASP A 153 -30.29 9.66 1.47
CA ASP A 153 -30.99 10.22 2.64
C ASP A 153 -30.25 9.93 3.95
N ASP A 154 -28.95 10.24 3.97
CA ASP A 154 -28.02 10.01 5.08
C ASP A 154 -27.81 8.52 5.47
N GLY A 155 -28.30 7.57 4.67
CA GLY A 155 -28.10 6.14 4.93
C GLY A 155 -26.69 5.64 4.61
N GLU A 156 -26.27 4.60 5.34
CA GLU A 156 -25.03 3.89 5.10
C GLU A 156 -24.93 3.39 3.65
N ILE A 157 -23.79 3.67 3.02
CA ILE A 157 -23.44 3.15 1.71
C ILE A 157 -22.08 2.47 1.73
N ALA A 158 -21.93 1.44 0.93
CA ALA A 158 -20.66 0.73 0.79
C ALA A 158 -20.24 0.61 -0.67
N ILE A 159 -18.93 0.64 -0.90
CA ILE A 159 -18.33 0.13 -2.12
C ILE A 159 -17.56 -1.14 -1.78
N THR A 160 -17.91 -2.24 -2.43
CA THR A 160 -17.28 -3.54 -2.17
C THR A 160 -16.72 -4.08 -3.47
N ALA A 161 -15.52 -4.66 -3.41
CA ALA A 161 -14.90 -5.31 -4.55
C ALA A 161 -14.24 -6.63 -4.15
N GLN A 162 -14.37 -7.63 -5.02
CA GLN A 162 -13.74 -8.93 -4.84
C GLN A 162 -12.76 -9.23 -5.97
N PHE A 163 -11.63 -9.84 -5.61
CA PHE A 163 -10.69 -10.43 -6.56
C PHE A 163 -10.96 -11.92 -6.71
N ASN A 164 -11.19 -12.35 -7.96
CA ASN A 164 -11.49 -13.75 -8.29
C ASN A 164 -10.31 -14.50 -8.94
N GLY A 165 -9.15 -13.86 -9.03
CA GLY A 165 -7.98 -14.48 -9.63
C GLY A 165 -7.26 -15.44 -8.68
N VAL A 166 -6.58 -16.44 -9.24
CA VAL A 166 -5.76 -17.38 -8.45
C VAL A 166 -4.29 -16.96 -8.51
N MET A 167 -3.67 -16.79 -7.35
CA MET A 167 -2.23 -16.53 -7.25
C MET A 167 -1.43 -17.76 -7.74
N PRO A 168 -0.51 -17.58 -8.71
CA PRO A 168 0.36 -18.64 -9.21
C PRO A 168 1.17 -19.31 -8.09
N ALA A 169 1.46 -20.61 -8.25
CA ALA A 169 2.15 -21.40 -7.23
C ALA A 169 3.54 -20.85 -6.86
N GLU A 170 4.28 -20.30 -7.84
CA GLU A 170 5.61 -19.71 -7.60
C GLU A 170 5.54 -18.46 -6.73
N VAL A 171 4.59 -17.58 -7.03
CA VAL A 171 4.34 -16.34 -6.27
C VAL A 171 3.86 -16.69 -4.87
N ARG A 172 2.93 -17.64 -4.74
CA ARG A 172 2.45 -18.14 -3.45
C ARG A 172 3.58 -18.68 -2.59
N LYS A 173 4.48 -19.51 -3.17
CA LYS A 173 5.66 -20.02 -2.44
C LYS A 173 6.58 -18.89 -1.98
N LYS A 174 6.79 -17.87 -2.83
CA LYS A 174 7.59 -16.69 -2.46
C LYS A 174 6.93 -15.91 -1.31
N THR A 175 5.63 -15.66 -1.38
CA THR A 175 4.86 -14.96 -0.33
C THR A 175 4.87 -15.74 0.97
N MET A 176 4.64 -17.05 0.95
CA MET A 176 4.69 -17.90 2.14
C MET A 176 6.05 -17.87 2.79
N LYS A 177 7.14 -17.94 2.01
CA LYS A 177 8.49 -17.83 2.55
C LYS A 177 8.72 -16.49 3.26
N VAL A 178 8.27 -15.39 2.64
CA VAL A 178 8.40 -14.04 3.23
C VAL A 178 7.62 -13.93 4.54
N LEU A 179 6.45 -14.57 4.61
CA LEU A 179 5.63 -14.64 5.82
C LEU A 179 6.31 -15.48 6.92
N GLU A 180 6.87 -16.65 6.56
CA GLU A 180 7.62 -17.52 7.47
C GLU A 180 8.91 -16.87 8.00
N ASP A 181 9.57 -16.07 7.16
CA ASP A 181 10.79 -15.33 7.50
C ASP A 181 10.49 -14.03 8.30
N GLU A 182 9.21 -13.72 8.59
CA GLU A 182 8.74 -12.54 9.34
C GLU A 182 9.37 -11.22 8.85
N ILE A 183 9.49 -11.06 7.52
CA ILE A 183 10.19 -9.90 6.93
C ILE A 183 9.34 -8.61 6.99
N PHE A 184 8.02 -8.76 6.95
CA PHE A 184 7.07 -7.65 6.92
C PHE A 184 6.01 -7.86 8.00
N ASP A 185 5.55 -6.76 8.58
CA ASP A 185 4.48 -6.77 9.59
C ASP A 185 3.15 -7.18 8.97
N ASN A 186 2.89 -6.70 7.75
CA ASN A 186 1.69 -7.02 6.98
C ASN A 186 2.01 -7.28 5.51
N ILE A 187 1.19 -8.09 4.85
CA ILE A 187 1.28 -8.37 3.41
C ILE A 187 -0.09 -8.12 2.78
N PHE A 188 -0.09 -7.35 1.71
CA PHE A 188 -1.29 -7.00 0.97
C PHE A 188 -1.22 -7.44 -0.49
N ILE A 189 -2.39 -7.60 -1.10
CA ILE A 189 -2.54 -7.75 -2.54
C ILE A 189 -3.20 -6.48 -3.08
N ILE A 190 -2.52 -5.79 -3.99
CA ILE A 190 -3.03 -4.59 -4.64
C ILE A 190 -3.37 -4.93 -6.08
N CYS A 191 -4.57 -4.57 -6.53
CA CYS A 191 -4.98 -4.78 -7.91
C CYS A 191 -5.94 -3.69 -8.39
N GLU A 192 -6.14 -3.59 -9.70
CA GLU A 192 -7.07 -2.61 -10.26
C GLU A 192 -8.51 -2.91 -9.82
N ALA A 193 -9.17 -1.92 -9.24
CA ALA A 193 -10.55 -2.05 -8.81
C ALA A 193 -11.49 -2.34 -10.00
N PRO A 194 -12.60 -3.07 -9.80
CA PRO A 194 -13.66 -3.21 -10.80
C PRO A 194 -14.39 -1.89 -11.03
N ALA A 195 -15.31 -1.85 -12.00
CA ALA A 195 -16.29 -0.78 -12.04
C ALA A 195 -17.09 -0.80 -10.74
N TRP A 196 -17.03 0.30 -9.99
CA TRP A 196 -17.71 0.41 -8.70
C TRP A 196 -19.21 0.56 -8.89
N ASN A 197 -19.96 -0.11 -8.04
CA ASN A 197 -21.41 0.04 -7.94
C ASN A 197 -21.76 0.16 -6.46
N ILE A 198 -22.45 1.23 -6.09
CA ILE A 198 -22.75 1.51 -4.68
C ILE A 198 -23.72 0.45 -4.16
N ASN A 199 -23.45 -0.05 -2.95
CA ASN A 199 -24.19 -1.11 -2.27
C ASN A 199 -24.23 -2.43 -3.04
N LYS A 200 -23.26 -2.66 -3.93
CA LYS A 200 -23.10 -3.89 -4.69
C LYS A 200 -21.63 -4.26 -4.80
N THR A 201 -21.35 -5.56 -4.78
CA THR A 201 -19.99 -6.08 -4.96
C THR A 201 -19.58 -6.03 -6.42
N GLY A 202 -18.58 -5.21 -6.74
CA GLY A 202 -17.84 -5.29 -7.98
C GLY A 202 -16.94 -6.52 -7.98
N ARG A 203 -16.73 -7.15 -9.14
CA ARG A 203 -15.82 -8.29 -9.27
C ARG A 203 -14.82 -8.04 -10.37
N THR A 204 -13.56 -8.40 -10.13
CA THR A 204 -12.48 -8.25 -11.10
C THR A 204 -11.61 -9.50 -11.12
N ASP A 205 -11.27 -9.92 -12.32
CA ASP A 205 -10.24 -10.91 -12.66
C ASP A 205 -9.06 -10.24 -13.38
N LYS A 206 -8.97 -8.90 -13.28
CA LYS A 206 -8.00 -8.11 -14.02
C LYS A 206 -6.56 -8.54 -13.73
N LYS A 207 -5.77 -8.37 -14.78
CA LYS A 207 -4.37 -8.75 -14.87
C LYS A 207 -3.49 -7.77 -14.09
N ASP A 208 -2.32 -8.24 -13.69
CA ASP A 208 -1.29 -7.48 -12.96
C ASP A 208 -1.51 -7.17 -11.45
N PRO A 209 -2.02 -8.08 -10.60
CA PRO A 209 -1.91 -7.89 -9.16
C PRO A 209 -0.46 -7.78 -8.66
N LEU A 210 -0.30 -7.01 -7.60
CA LEU A 210 0.93 -6.84 -6.85
C LEU A 210 0.78 -7.46 -5.46
N VAL A 211 1.73 -8.29 -5.06
CA VAL A 211 1.93 -8.67 -3.66
C VAL A 211 2.94 -7.71 -3.07
N VAL A 212 2.55 -7.01 -2.01
CA VAL A 212 3.38 -6.01 -1.33
C VAL A 212 3.52 -6.33 0.15
N GLY A 213 4.71 -6.10 0.70
CA GLY A 213 4.98 -6.15 2.13
C GLY A 213 4.97 -4.74 2.71
N TRP A 214 4.55 -4.62 3.97
CA TRP A 214 4.48 -3.37 4.71
C TRP A 214 5.35 -3.44 5.97
N VAL A 215 6.06 -2.35 6.26
CA VAL A 215 6.86 -2.17 7.47
C VAL A 215 6.27 -1.01 8.27
N ASP A 216 5.69 -1.33 9.44
CA ASP A 216 4.98 -0.38 10.32
C ASP A 216 5.94 0.66 10.93
N GLU A 217 7.17 0.25 11.27
CA GLU A 217 8.16 1.13 11.90
C GLU A 217 8.51 2.35 11.03
N THR A 218 8.51 2.18 9.71
CA THR A 218 8.97 3.21 8.77
C THR A 218 7.88 3.71 7.81
N ASP A 219 6.66 3.18 7.92
CA ASP A 219 5.55 3.42 7.00
C ASP A 219 5.95 3.19 5.52
N GLN A 220 6.60 2.06 5.24
CA GLN A 220 7.13 1.75 3.90
C GLN A 220 6.49 0.51 3.30
N MET A 221 6.27 0.60 1.98
CA MET A 221 5.72 -0.49 1.17
C MET A 221 6.80 -1.03 0.23
N PHE A 222 6.93 -2.35 0.16
CA PHE A 222 7.92 -3.02 -0.67
C PHE A 222 7.25 -4.05 -1.57
N LEU A 223 7.72 -4.14 -2.82
CA LEU A 223 7.19 -5.11 -3.77
C LEU A 223 7.78 -6.51 -3.52
N ILE A 224 6.92 -7.48 -3.25
CA ILE A 224 7.29 -8.90 -3.15
C ILE A 224 7.25 -9.53 -4.54
N ALA A 225 6.14 -9.38 -5.26
CA ALA A 225 5.96 -9.95 -6.59
C ALA A 225 4.85 -9.23 -7.37
N SER A 226 4.99 -9.15 -8.69
CA SER A 226 3.87 -8.93 -9.61
C SER A 226 3.52 -10.25 -10.28
N PHE A 227 2.24 -10.48 -10.59
CA PHE A 227 1.83 -11.72 -11.21
C PHE A 227 0.62 -11.56 -12.14
N ASP A 228 0.49 -12.49 -13.08
CA ASP A 228 -0.75 -12.68 -13.83
C ASP A 228 -1.63 -13.72 -13.11
N PRO A 229 -2.92 -13.43 -12.88
CA PRO A 229 -3.81 -14.41 -12.26
C PRO A 229 -3.92 -15.66 -13.15
N THR A 230 -3.79 -16.83 -12.52
CA THR A 230 -4.02 -18.11 -13.21
C THR A 230 -5.52 -18.37 -13.32
N SER A 231 -5.97 -18.91 -14.46
CA SER A 231 -7.37 -19.34 -14.60
C SER A 231 -7.65 -20.50 -13.62
N LEU A 232 -8.92 -20.68 -13.22
CA LEU A 232 -9.28 -21.82 -12.36
C LEU A 232 -8.95 -23.16 -13.04
N GLU A 233 -9.18 -23.25 -14.34
CA GLU A 233 -8.86 -24.45 -15.12
C GLU A 233 -7.37 -24.79 -15.06
N ASP A 234 -6.51 -23.81 -15.35
CA ASP A 234 -5.05 -23.99 -15.28
C ASP A 234 -4.58 -24.30 -13.85
N TYR A 235 -5.19 -23.68 -12.84
CA TYR A 235 -4.90 -23.99 -11.46
C TYR A 235 -5.23 -25.45 -11.12
N VAL A 236 -6.42 -25.92 -11.50
CA VAL A 236 -6.81 -27.33 -11.27
C VAL A 236 -5.88 -28.27 -12.04
N LEU A 237 -5.51 -27.94 -13.28
CA LEU A 237 -4.57 -28.74 -14.07
C LEU A 237 -3.20 -28.83 -13.39
N THR A 238 -2.67 -27.74 -12.85
CA THR A 238 -1.36 -27.74 -12.18
C THR A 238 -1.37 -28.46 -10.82
N GLN A 239 -2.48 -28.44 -10.09
CA GLN A 239 -2.57 -29.09 -8.78
C GLN A 239 -2.97 -30.57 -8.85
N PHE A 240 -3.73 -30.98 -9.87
CA PHE A 240 -4.39 -32.30 -9.89
C PHE A 240 -4.07 -33.18 -11.10
N LYS A 241 -3.35 -32.71 -12.13
CA LYS A 241 -2.76 -33.64 -13.11
C LYS A 241 -1.51 -34.28 -12.50
N LYS A 242 -1.62 -35.58 -12.21
CA LYS A 242 -0.48 -36.49 -11.97
C LYS A 242 0.28 -36.75 -13.26
#